data_AF-A0A0A1U0I7-F1
#
_entry.id   AF-A0A0A1U0I7-F1
#
_cell.length_a   1.000
_cell.length_b   1.000
_cell.length_c   1.000
_cell.angle_alpha   90.00
_cell.angle_beta   90.00
_cell.angle_gamma   90.00
#
_symmetry.space_group_name_H-M   'P 1'
#
loop_
_entity.id
_entity.type
_entity.pdbx_description
1 polymer ?
#
loop_
_entity_poly.entity_id
_entity_poly.type
_entity_poly.pdbx_seq_one_letter_code
_entity_poly.pdbx_strand_id
1 'polypeptide(L)'
;MKINIANPVTGRVKKFDFEEEKQFRGFLDKRIGQEVDASGLGDEFKGYILKVTGGSDKDGFPMMTGVATNNRVRLLLDGTTGCYKPLRKGDRKRKTVRGDIIAQDIAVVNTVLIKKGDAELDGVTNNPLPLRFGPKRASNIRKLFNLSKEEDVRKFVIRRDVVKKHPKEGKSKIRSKAPKIQRLVTPQRIQRKARMLRLKAEHRRLMSAEKKRYNAILKRYTLLKAHGVKVVSFADTEKVFTQNKPGSAKPKVEKKTADKKATKKVAKKTGKK
;
A
#
# COMPACT_ATOMS: atom_id res chain seq x y z
N MET A 1 -4.00 9.93 -41.23
CA MET A 1 -4.01 10.01 -39.76
C MET A 1 -4.13 8.61 -39.19
N LYS A 2 -3.30 8.25 -38.20
CA LYS A 2 -3.32 6.92 -37.57
C LYS A 2 -4.25 6.94 -36.36
N ILE A 3 -5.12 5.95 -36.22
CA ILE A 3 -6.01 5.83 -35.06
C ILE A 3 -5.68 4.54 -34.32
N ASN A 4 -5.24 4.66 -33.08
CA ASN A 4 -5.10 3.53 -32.17
C ASN A 4 -6.45 3.31 -31.48
N ILE A 5 -7.05 2.14 -31.66
CA ILE A 5 -8.30 1.75 -31.01
C ILE A 5 -7.99 0.72 -29.93
N ALA A 6 -8.24 1.08 -28.67
CA ALA A 6 -8.11 0.21 -27.53
C ALA A 6 -9.48 -0.32 -27.08
N ASN A 7 -9.60 -1.63 -26.92
CA ASN A 7 -10.79 -2.24 -26.32
C ASN A 7 -10.46 -2.73 -24.90
N PRO A 8 -11.01 -2.10 -23.85
CA PRO A 8 -10.72 -2.46 -22.47
C PRO A 8 -11.26 -3.83 -22.08
N VAL A 9 -12.30 -4.34 -22.77
CA VAL A 9 -12.92 -5.64 -22.50
C VAL A 9 -12.01 -6.78 -22.94
N THR A 10 -11.46 -6.69 -24.14
CA THR A 10 -10.52 -7.70 -24.68
C THR A 10 -9.08 -7.44 -24.28
N GLY A 11 -8.75 -6.23 -23.80
CA GLY A 11 -7.39 -5.81 -23.50
C GLY A 11 -6.48 -5.67 -24.73
N ARG A 12 -7.08 -5.62 -25.93
CA ARG A 12 -6.37 -5.46 -27.21
C ARG A 12 -6.28 -3.99 -27.60
N VAL A 13 -5.24 -3.66 -28.35
CA VAL A 13 -5.08 -2.38 -29.03
C VAL A 13 -4.60 -2.67 -30.45
N LYS A 14 -5.28 -2.12 -31.45
CA LYS A 14 -4.85 -2.18 -32.86
C LYS A 14 -4.77 -0.77 -33.43
N LYS A 15 -3.82 -0.59 -34.35
CA LYS A 15 -3.63 0.64 -35.10
C LYS A 15 -4.26 0.49 -36.47
N PHE A 16 -5.05 1.47 -36.86
CA PHE A 16 -5.61 1.62 -38.19
C PHE A 16 -5.03 2.87 -38.83
N ASP A 17 -4.72 2.80 -40.13
CA ASP A 17 -4.21 3.93 -40.89
C ASP A 17 -5.31 4.40 -41.85
N PHE A 18 -5.63 5.69 -41.78
CA PHE A 18 -6.64 6.32 -42.62
C PHE A 18 -5.99 7.46 -43.39
N GLU A 19 -5.92 7.35 -44.72
CA GLU A 19 -5.28 8.37 -45.55
C GLU A 19 -6.26 9.46 -45.96
N GLU A 20 -7.51 9.10 -46.24
CA GLU A 20 -8.52 10.03 -46.72
C GLU A 20 -9.12 10.87 -45.60
N GLU A 21 -9.13 12.20 -45.78
CA GLU A 21 -9.71 13.13 -44.81
C GLU A 21 -11.20 12.89 -44.54
N LYS A 22 -11.94 12.43 -45.56
CA LYS A 22 -13.38 12.14 -45.43
C LYS A 22 -13.66 11.10 -44.34
N GLN A 23 -12.78 10.10 -44.20
CA GLN A 23 -12.95 9.02 -43.23
C GLN A 23 -12.84 9.54 -41.79
N PHE A 24 -11.83 10.37 -41.52
CA PHE A 24 -11.55 10.83 -40.17
C PHE A 24 -12.07 12.24 -39.84
N ARG A 25 -12.82 12.86 -40.74
CA ARG A 25 -13.42 14.19 -40.54
C ARG A 25 -14.22 14.29 -39.24
N GLY A 26 -14.91 13.22 -38.83
CA GLY A 26 -15.67 13.18 -37.56
C GLY A 26 -14.83 13.41 -36.30
N PHE A 27 -13.51 13.22 -36.38
CA PHE A 27 -12.56 13.45 -35.29
C PHE A 27 -12.04 14.89 -35.23
N LEU A 28 -12.13 15.65 -36.32
CA LEU A 28 -11.66 17.04 -36.34
C LEU A 28 -12.53 17.90 -35.42
N ASP A 29 -11.91 18.89 -34.78
CA ASP A 29 -12.51 19.79 -33.78
C ASP A 29 -13.05 19.11 -32.52
N LYS A 30 -12.84 17.80 -32.38
CA LYS A 30 -13.12 17.07 -31.14
C LYS A 30 -12.00 17.30 -30.13
N ARG A 31 -12.37 17.30 -28.86
CA ARG A 31 -11.44 17.40 -27.73
C ARG A 31 -11.17 16.03 -27.12
N ILE A 32 -10.02 15.86 -26.44
CA ILE A 32 -9.79 14.68 -25.61
C ILE A 32 -10.90 14.58 -24.56
N GLY A 33 -11.38 13.37 -24.37
CA GLY A 33 -12.49 13.03 -23.49
C GLY A 33 -13.85 13.04 -24.19
N GLN A 34 -13.96 13.56 -25.41
CA GLN A 34 -15.20 13.49 -26.18
C GLN A 34 -15.39 12.13 -26.85
N GLU A 35 -16.67 11.79 -27.03
CA GLU A 35 -17.11 10.63 -27.78
C GLU A 35 -17.32 11.00 -29.24
N VAL A 36 -16.91 10.10 -30.12
CA VAL A 36 -16.93 10.25 -31.57
C VAL A 36 -17.58 9.00 -32.15
N ASP A 37 -18.55 9.21 -33.02
CA ASP A 37 -19.12 8.13 -33.81
C ASP A 37 -18.11 7.69 -34.88
N ALA A 38 -17.80 6.40 -34.89
CA ALA A 38 -16.80 5.82 -35.77
C ALA A 38 -17.40 5.38 -37.12
N SER A 39 -18.71 5.54 -37.34
CA SER A 39 -19.40 5.19 -38.58
C SER A 39 -18.73 5.74 -39.85
N GLY A 40 -18.12 6.93 -39.78
CA GLY A 40 -17.43 7.55 -40.90
C GLY A 40 -16.09 6.92 -41.29
N LEU A 41 -15.49 6.09 -40.43
CA LEU A 41 -14.20 5.45 -40.71
C LEU A 41 -14.30 4.28 -41.71
N GLY A 42 -15.49 3.73 -41.89
CA GLY A 42 -15.78 2.60 -42.79
C GLY A 42 -16.92 1.72 -42.29
N ASP A 43 -17.42 0.83 -43.14
CA ASP A 43 -18.58 -0.01 -42.83
C ASP A 43 -18.36 -0.93 -41.62
N GLU A 44 -17.12 -1.38 -41.40
CA GLU A 44 -16.72 -2.21 -40.25
C GLU A 44 -16.86 -1.45 -38.91
N PHE A 45 -16.84 -0.13 -38.94
CA PHE A 45 -16.92 0.74 -37.75
C PHE A 45 -18.34 1.27 -37.51
N LYS A 46 -19.33 0.79 -38.27
CA LYS A 46 -20.72 1.22 -38.10
C LYS A 46 -21.25 0.83 -36.71
N GLY A 47 -21.84 1.80 -36.02
CA GLY A 47 -22.40 1.62 -34.67
C GLY A 47 -21.35 1.62 -33.54
N TYR A 48 -20.07 1.75 -33.87
CA TYR A 48 -19.00 1.88 -32.88
C TYR A 48 -18.92 3.31 -32.34
N ILE A 49 -18.83 3.45 -31.01
CA ILE A 49 -18.58 4.73 -30.35
C ILE A 49 -17.20 4.69 -29.70
N LEU A 50 -16.35 5.63 -30.10
CA LEU A 50 -14.98 5.76 -29.64
C LEU A 50 -14.83 7.01 -28.78
N LYS A 51 -14.13 6.89 -27.66
CA LYS A 51 -13.70 8.03 -26.84
C LYS A 51 -12.30 8.44 -27.21
N VAL A 52 -12.07 9.70 -27.52
CA VAL A 52 -10.71 10.24 -27.66
C VAL A 52 -10.08 10.29 -26.27
N THR A 53 -8.90 9.70 -26.12
CA THR A 53 -8.16 9.67 -24.83
C THR A 53 -6.84 10.42 -24.88
N GLY A 54 -6.35 10.74 -26.07
CA GLY A 54 -5.11 11.49 -26.28
C GLY A 54 -4.64 11.36 -27.72
N GLY A 55 -3.40 11.76 -27.97
CA GLY A 55 -2.79 11.66 -29.28
C GLY A 55 -1.39 12.25 -29.30
N SER A 56 -0.77 12.20 -30.47
CA SER A 56 0.51 12.82 -30.75
C SER A 56 0.47 13.56 -32.08
N ASP A 57 1.07 14.74 -32.08
CA ASP A 57 1.35 15.55 -33.25
C ASP A 57 2.31 14.83 -34.22
N LYS A 58 2.42 15.31 -35.46
CA LYS A 58 3.40 14.86 -36.48
C LYS A 58 4.83 14.86 -35.98
N ASP A 59 5.22 15.86 -35.19
CA ASP A 59 6.57 15.93 -34.60
C ASP A 59 6.71 15.14 -33.29
N GLY A 60 5.68 14.39 -32.90
CA GLY A 60 5.70 13.54 -31.71
C GLY A 60 5.40 14.26 -30.39
N PHE A 61 5.00 15.54 -30.42
CA PHE A 61 4.53 16.21 -29.21
C PHE A 61 3.21 15.59 -28.72
N PRO A 62 3.10 15.22 -27.43
CA PRO A 62 1.87 14.65 -26.90
C PRO A 62 0.80 15.73 -26.74
N MET A 63 -0.46 15.35 -26.99
CA MET A 63 -1.61 16.19 -26.66
C MET A 63 -1.85 16.24 -25.15
N MET A 64 -2.20 17.41 -24.62
CA MET A 64 -2.47 17.63 -23.20
C MET A 64 -3.93 18.07 -23.00
N THR A 65 -4.68 17.29 -22.22
CA THR A 65 -6.07 17.61 -21.87
C THR A 65 -6.19 18.94 -21.13
N GLY A 66 -7.21 19.73 -21.47
CA GLY A 66 -7.49 21.03 -20.87
C GLY A 66 -6.77 22.22 -21.53
N VAL A 67 -5.80 21.98 -22.41
CA VAL A 67 -5.19 23.03 -23.23
C VAL A 67 -6.09 23.25 -24.45
N ALA A 68 -7.07 24.15 -24.32
CA ALA A 68 -8.16 24.38 -25.29
C ALA A 68 -7.71 25.07 -26.60
N THR A 69 -6.63 24.62 -27.20
CA THR A 69 -6.08 25.12 -28.45
C THR A 69 -5.84 23.96 -29.42
N ASN A 70 -5.88 24.26 -30.71
CA ASN A 70 -5.41 23.40 -31.79
C ASN A 70 -3.97 23.76 -32.19
N ASN A 71 -3.18 24.34 -31.30
CA ASN A 71 -1.79 24.76 -31.55
C ASN A 71 -0.88 24.20 -30.47
N ARG A 72 0.42 24.19 -30.74
CA ARG A 72 1.44 23.86 -29.73
C ARG A 72 1.64 25.02 -28.77
N VAL A 73 1.76 24.71 -27.49
CA VAL A 73 1.96 25.70 -26.42
C VAL A 73 3.12 25.27 -25.51
N ARG A 74 3.91 26.24 -25.04
CA ARG A 74 5.00 26.00 -24.07
C ARG A 74 4.55 26.29 -22.64
N LEU A 75 4.29 25.22 -21.88
CA LEU A 75 3.82 25.29 -20.50
C LEU A 75 4.92 24.88 -19.51
N LEU A 76 4.84 25.40 -18.28
CA LEU A 76 5.70 25.00 -17.16
C LEU A 76 5.08 23.81 -16.43
N LEU A 77 5.56 22.60 -16.73
CA LEU A 77 4.99 21.33 -16.24
C LEU A 77 5.71 20.82 -14.98
N ASP A 78 4.96 20.16 -14.10
CA ASP A 78 5.41 19.58 -12.81
C ASP A 78 5.39 18.04 -12.80
N GLY A 79 4.84 17.41 -13.85
CA GLY A 79 4.76 15.96 -14.01
C GLY A 79 3.37 15.35 -13.79
N THR A 80 2.40 16.13 -13.32
CA THR A 80 1.07 15.65 -12.95
C THR A 80 0.26 15.17 -14.15
N THR A 81 0.39 15.86 -15.30
CA THR A 81 -0.41 15.60 -16.51
C THR A 81 0.15 14.53 -17.44
N GLY A 82 1.29 13.90 -17.10
CA GLY A 82 1.89 12.82 -17.89
C GLY A 82 2.72 13.25 -19.12
N CYS A 83 2.56 14.48 -19.62
CA CYS A 83 3.38 15.03 -20.72
C CYS A 83 4.83 15.34 -20.31
N TYR A 84 5.13 15.28 -19.01
CA TYR A 84 6.46 15.45 -18.45
C TYR A 84 6.66 14.44 -17.32
N LYS A 85 7.88 13.91 -17.20
CA LYS A 85 8.30 13.04 -16.10
C LYS A 85 9.44 13.72 -15.36
N PRO A 86 9.21 14.29 -14.16
CA PRO A 86 10.26 14.94 -13.38
C PRO A 86 11.28 13.91 -12.90
N LEU A 87 12.57 14.28 -12.93
CA LEU A 87 13.65 13.43 -12.42
C LEU A 87 13.86 13.61 -10.92
N ARG A 88 13.55 14.81 -10.40
CA ARG A 88 13.68 15.16 -8.99
C ARG A 88 12.34 15.65 -8.45
N LYS A 89 12.11 15.44 -7.16
CA LYS A 89 10.89 15.93 -6.51
C LYS A 89 10.88 17.46 -6.57
N GLY A 90 9.78 18.03 -7.06
CA GLY A 90 9.60 19.48 -7.20
C GLY A 90 10.23 20.09 -8.47
N ASP A 91 10.85 19.28 -9.33
CA ASP A 91 11.37 19.75 -10.62
C ASP A 91 10.22 20.18 -11.53
N ARG A 92 10.35 21.37 -12.13
CA ARG A 92 9.40 21.92 -13.10
C ARG A 92 10.15 22.32 -14.35
N LYS A 93 9.64 21.92 -15.52
CA LYS A 93 10.31 22.21 -16.80
C LYS A 93 9.34 22.82 -17.80
N ARG A 94 9.78 23.88 -18.48
CA ARG A 94 9.03 24.46 -19.59
C ARG A 94 9.15 23.57 -20.82
N LYS A 95 8.06 22.89 -21.19
CA LYS A 95 7.99 21.98 -22.34
C LYS A 95 6.90 22.39 -23.31
N THR A 96 7.15 22.10 -24.59
CA THR A 96 6.14 22.23 -25.64
C THR A 96 5.20 21.02 -25.57
N VAL A 97 3.91 21.28 -25.59
CA VAL A 97 2.84 20.28 -25.68
C VAL A 97 1.89 20.66 -26.78
N ARG A 98 1.23 19.67 -27.37
CA ARG A 98 0.13 19.88 -28.31
C ARG A 98 -1.16 20.13 -27.52
N GLY A 99 -2.00 21.05 -28.00
CA GLY A 99 -3.30 21.28 -27.38
C GLY A 99 -4.27 20.10 -27.52
N ASP A 100 -5.44 20.26 -26.92
CA ASP A 100 -6.45 19.23 -26.73
C ASP A 100 -7.38 19.05 -27.95
N ILE A 101 -7.48 20.07 -28.80
CA ILE A 101 -8.36 20.05 -29.98
C ILE A 101 -7.65 19.28 -31.11
N ILE A 102 -8.31 18.26 -31.65
CA ILE A 102 -7.80 17.48 -32.78
C ILE A 102 -7.91 18.32 -34.06
N ALA A 103 -6.81 18.38 -34.80
CA ALA A 103 -6.74 19.00 -36.12
C ALA A 103 -5.91 18.12 -37.09
N GLN A 104 -5.75 18.57 -38.33
CA GLN A 104 -5.08 17.83 -39.41
C GLN A 104 -3.56 17.62 -39.19
N ASP A 105 -2.94 18.35 -38.26
CA ASP A 105 -1.53 18.22 -37.88
C ASP A 105 -1.27 17.06 -36.91
N ILE A 106 -2.31 16.36 -36.47
CA ILE A 106 -2.18 15.16 -35.63
C ILE A 106 -1.75 13.96 -36.47
N ALA A 107 -0.70 13.26 -36.03
CA ALA A 107 -0.26 12.02 -36.67
C ALA A 107 -0.99 10.79 -36.11
N VAL A 108 -1.19 10.75 -34.78
CA VAL A 108 -1.81 9.60 -34.11
C VAL A 108 -2.87 10.07 -33.11
N VAL A 109 -4.07 9.51 -33.21
CA VAL A 109 -5.14 9.68 -32.22
C VAL A 109 -5.26 8.38 -31.42
N ASN A 110 -5.30 8.49 -30.09
CA ASN A 110 -5.52 7.37 -29.19
C ASN A 110 -6.98 7.36 -28.74
N THR A 111 -7.67 6.26 -29.01
CA THR A 111 -9.09 6.10 -28.71
C THR A 111 -9.36 4.86 -27.87
N VAL A 112 -10.43 4.91 -27.09
CA VAL A 112 -10.94 3.79 -26.30
C VAL A 112 -12.36 3.47 -26.75
N LEU A 113 -12.63 2.20 -27.00
CA LEU A 113 -13.95 1.70 -27.33
C LEU A 113 -14.91 1.84 -26.14
N ILE A 114 -16.03 2.54 -26.33
CA ILE A 114 -17.13 2.61 -25.35
C ILE A 114 -18.22 1.63 -25.74
N LYS A 115 -18.71 1.72 -26.98
CA LYS A 115 -19.81 0.91 -27.49
C LYS A 115 -19.34 0.08 -28.68
N LYS A 116 -19.49 -1.25 -28.58
CA LYS A 116 -19.27 -2.18 -29.70
C LYS A 116 -20.38 -2.00 -30.73
N GLY A 117 -20.02 -1.88 -32.01
CA GLY A 117 -20.97 -1.92 -33.12
C GLY A 117 -21.30 -3.36 -33.55
N ASP A 118 -21.94 -3.48 -34.72
CA ASP A 118 -22.50 -4.75 -35.18
C ASP A 118 -21.42 -5.69 -35.77
N ALA A 119 -20.50 -5.14 -36.57
CA ALA A 119 -19.41 -5.88 -37.17
C ALA A 119 -18.29 -6.18 -36.16
N GLU A 120 -17.52 -7.24 -36.37
CA GLU A 120 -16.34 -7.54 -35.53
C GLU A 120 -15.07 -6.93 -36.13
N LEU A 121 -14.30 -6.22 -35.30
CA LEU A 121 -13.03 -5.62 -35.67
C LEU A 121 -11.88 -6.59 -35.35
N ASP A 122 -11.21 -7.06 -36.41
CA ASP A 122 -10.04 -7.92 -36.25
C ASP A 122 -8.96 -7.27 -35.37
N GLY A 123 -8.42 -8.07 -34.45
CA GLY A 123 -7.41 -7.64 -33.50
C GLY A 123 -7.87 -6.64 -32.43
N VAL A 124 -9.15 -6.25 -32.40
CA VAL A 124 -9.76 -5.40 -31.35
C VAL A 124 -10.83 -6.16 -30.58
N THR A 125 -11.80 -6.77 -31.27
CA THR A 125 -12.93 -7.49 -30.63
C THR A 125 -12.77 -9.00 -30.59
N ASN A 126 -12.05 -9.60 -31.55
CA ASN A 126 -12.15 -11.04 -31.80
C ASN A 126 -11.52 -11.91 -30.70
N ASN A 127 -10.34 -11.54 -30.20
CA ASN A 127 -9.54 -12.40 -29.32
C ASN A 127 -9.14 -11.69 -28.01
N PRO A 128 -9.80 -11.97 -26.87
CA PRO A 128 -9.45 -11.37 -25.59
C PRO A 128 -8.07 -11.86 -25.11
N LEU A 129 -7.23 -10.94 -24.61
CA LEU A 129 -6.02 -11.31 -23.87
C LEU A 129 -6.39 -11.68 -22.44
N PRO A 130 -5.95 -12.85 -21.93
CA PRO A 130 -6.12 -13.17 -20.53
C PRO A 130 -5.27 -12.24 -19.66
N LEU A 131 -5.83 -11.85 -18.52
CA LEU A 131 -5.11 -11.07 -17.52
C LEU A 131 -3.92 -11.88 -16.99
N ARG A 132 -2.72 -11.31 -17.11
CA ARG A 132 -1.47 -11.99 -16.73
C ARG A 132 -1.33 -12.24 -15.23
N PHE A 133 -1.91 -11.37 -14.41
CA PHE A 133 -1.74 -11.40 -12.96
C PHE A 133 -3.08 -11.40 -12.24
N GLY A 134 -3.24 -12.35 -11.32
CA GLY A 134 -4.34 -12.34 -10.37
C GLY A 134 -4.13 -11.36 -9.21
N PRO A 135 -5.15 -11.18 -8.35
CA PRO A 135 -5.07 -10.33 -7.18
C PRO A 135 -4.03 -10.84 -6.17
N LYS A 136 -3.16 -9.94 -5.70
CA LYS A 136 -2.12 -10.24 -4.69
C LYS A 136 -2.57 -9.98 -3.24
N ARG A 137 -3.51 -9.05 -3.04
CA ARG A 137 -3.96 -8.62 -1.72
C ARG A 137 -5.06 -9.55 -1.20
N ALA A 138 -4.99 -9.98 0.06
CA ALA A 138 -5.97 -10.88 0.67
C ALA A 138 -7.42 -10.42 0.50
N SER A 139 -7.71 -9.12 0.66
CA SER A 139 -9.06 -8.57 0.44
C SER A 139 -9.55 -8.72 -1.00
N ASN A 140 -8.66 -8.56 -1.98
CA ASN A 140 -9.03 -8.63 -3.40
C ASN A 140 -9.17 -10.08 -3.86
N ILE A 141 -8.41 -11.00 -3.25
CA ILE A 141 -8.60 -12.45 -3.46
C ILE A 141 -9.99 -12.86 -2.94
N ARG A 142 -10.38 -12.43 -1.73
CA ARG A 142 -11.74 -12.70 -1.21
C ARG A 142 -12.83 -12.17 -2.14
N LYS A 143 -12.70 -10.92 -2.60
CA LYS A 143 -13.66 -10.32 -3.53
C LYS A 143 -13.76 -11.08 -4.86
N LEU A 144 -12.64 -11.57 -5.40
CA LEU A 144 -12.64 -12.27 -6.68
C LEU A 144 -13.38 -13.61 -6.61
N PHE A 145 -13.19 -14.35 -5.52
CA PHE A 145 -13.77 -15.68 -5.34
C PHE A 145 -15.03 -15.67 -4.46
N ASN A 146 -15.58 -14.49 -4.14
CA ASN A 146 -16.72 -14.32 -3.24
C ASN A 146 -16.60 -15.08 -1.90
N LEU A 147 -15.40 -15.11 -1.33
CA LEU A 147 -15.12 -15.83 -0.08
C LEU A 147 -15.61 -15.04 1.13
N SER A 148 -16.07 -15.76 2.15
CA SER A 148 -16.30 -15.16 3.48
C SER A 148 -14.99 -14.69 4.13
N LYS A 149 -15.10 -13.99 5.26
CA LYS A 149 -13.93 -13.43 5.96
C LYS A 149 -13.13 -14.52 6.67
N GLU A 150 -13.84 -15.54 7.13
CA GLU A 150 -13.40 -16.69 7.90
C GLU A 150 -12.57 -17.65 7.04
N GLU A 151 -12.86 -17.72 5.74
CA GLU A 151 -12.18 -18.60 4.80
C GLU A 151 -10.71 -18.22 4.53
N ASP A 152 -9.88 -19.25 4.33
CA ASP A 152 -8.44 -19.09 4.07
C ASP A 152 -8.14 -18.82 2.60
N VAL A 153 -7.81 -17.56 2.31
CA VAL A 153 -7.40 -17.07 0.98
C VAL A 153 -6.14 -17.73 0.42
N ARG A 154 -5.33 -18.45 1.23
CA ARG A 154 -4.09 -19.10 0.75
C ARG A 154 -4.36 -20.20 -0.25
N LYS A 155 -5.49 -20.89 -0.14
CA LYS A 155 -5.88 -21.99 -1.04
C LYS A 155 -6.31 -21.47 -2.42
N PHE A 156 -6.92 -20.28 -2.45
CA PHE A 156 -7.51 -19.68 -3.64
C PHE A 156 -6.55 -18.74 -4.39
N VAL A 157 -5.27 -18.67 -4.01
CA VAL A 157 -4.32 -17.79 -4.72
C VAL A 157 -4.04 -18.34 -6.12
N ILE A 158 -4.31 -17.51 -7.13
CA ILE A 158 -4.06 -17.87 -8.53
C ILE A 158 -2.57 -18.13 -8.72
N ARG A 159 -2.26 -19.32 -9.23
CA ARG A 159 -0.91 -19.76 -9.58
C ARG A 159 -0.72 -19.66 -11.08
N ARG A 160 0.53 -19.49 -11.50
CA ARG A 160 0.92 -19.48 -12.90
C ARG A 160 1.97 -20.54 -13.13
N ASP A 161 1.69 -21.43 -14.06
CA ASP A 161 2.65 -22.42 -14.50
C ASP A 161 3.63 -21.79 -15.47
N VAL A 162 4.92 -21.97 -15.19
CA VAL A 162 6.00 -21.37 -15.94
C VAL A 162 6.90 -22.48 -16.45
N VAL A 163 6.94 -22.64 -17.78
CA VAL A 163 7.90 -23.51 -18.45
C VAL A 163 9.30 -22.91 -18.33
N LYS A 164 10.28 -23.69 -17.87
CA LYS A 164 11.69 -23.29 -17.84
C LYS A 164 12.30 -23.47 -19.23
N LYS A 165 12.97 -22.43 -19.73
CA LYS A 165 13.67 -22.47 -21.03
C LYS A 165 14.84 -23.47 -21.05
N HIS A 166 15.58 -23.60 -19.95
CA HIS A 166 16.67 -24.58 -19.80
C HIS A 166 16.44 -25.42 -18.53
N PRO A 167 15.82 -26.60 -18.63
CA PRO A 167 15.74 -27.53 -17.51
C PRO A 167 17.13 -28.13 -17.23
N LYS A 168 17.54 -28.18 -15.96
CA LYS A 168 18.68 -29.03 -15.55
C LYS A 168 18.24 -30.49 -15.62
N GLU A 169 19.15 -31.41 -15.99
CA GLU A 169 18.87 -32.85 -16.00
C GLU A 169 18.17 -33.28 -14.70
N GLY A 170 17.08 -34.04 -14.86
CA GLY A 170 16.26 -34.54 -13.75
C GLY A 170 15.24 -33.57 -13.13
N LYS A 171 15.15 -32.30 -13.56
CA LYS A 171 14.14 -31.35 -13.04
C LYS A 171 12.98 -31.15 -14.00
N SER A 172 11.75 -31.17 -13.46
CA SER A 172 10.53 -30.92 -14.21
C SER A 172 10.60 -29.59 -14.99
N LYS A 173 10.08 -29.64 -16.22
CA LYS A 173 10.07 -28.50 -17.15
C LYS A 173 9.12 -27.39 -16.69
N ILE A 174 8.10 -27.71 -15.90
CA ILE A 174 7.03 -26.79 -15.48
C ILE A 174 7.16 -26.43 -13.99
N ARG A 175 7.20 -25.14 -13.67
CA ARG A 175 7.20 -24.62 -12.28
C ARG A 175 5.96 -23.78 -12.03
N SER A 176 5.13 -24.21 -11.09
CA SER A 176 4.01 -23.40 -10.61
C SER A 176 4.48 -22.29 -9.67
N LYS A 177 4.26 -21.02 -10.04
CA LYS A 177 4.62 -19.83 -9.26
C LYS A 177 3.36 -19.15 -8.72
N ALA A 178 3.43 -18.65 -7.50
CA ALA A 178 2.36 -17.86 -6.87
C ALA A 178 2.91 -16.57 -6.26
N PRO A 179 2.13 -15.48 -6.21
CA PRO A 179 2.52 -14.26 -5.52
C PRO A 179 2.47 -14.45 -4.00
N LYS A 180 3.34 -13.75 -3.28
CA LYS A 180 3.22 -13.60 -1.81
C LYS A 180 1.97 -12.78 -1.51
N ILE A 181 1.01 -13.38 -0.80
CA ILE A 181 -0.23 -12.70 -0.42
C ILE A 181 0.08 -11.54 0.53
N GLN A 182 -0.37 -10.35 0.15
CA GLN A 182 -0.19 -9.16 0.95
C GLN A 182 -1.41 -8.90 1.84
N ARG A 183 -1.17 -8.34 3.03
CA ARG A 183 -2.18 -8.01 4.04
C ARG A 183 -2.94 -9.22 4.62
N LEU A 184 -2.41 -10.44 4.46
CA LEU A 184 -2.89 -11.60 5.19
C LEU A 184 -2.68 -11.39 6.71
N VAL A 185 -3.66 -11.78 7.51
CA VAL A 185 -3.52 -11.82 8.96
C VAL A 185 -2.90 -13.17 9.31
N THR A 186 -1.65 -13.16 9.75
CA THR A 186 -0.93 -14.37 10.17
C THR A 186 -0.79 -14.42 11.70
N PRO A 187 -0.59 -15.60 12.31
CA PRO A 187 -0.34 -15.71 13.74
C PRO A 187 0.81 -14.82 14.22
N GLN A 188 1.88 -14.72 13.42
CA GLN A 188 3.01 -13.82 13.70
C GLN A 188 2.59 -12.33 13.75
N ARG A 189 1.66 -11.89 12.89
CA ARG A 189 1.16 -10.51 12.92
C ARG A 189 0.33 -10.25 14.18
N ILE A 190 -0.49 -11.21 14.59
CA ILE A 190 -1.28 -11.14 15.83
C ILE A 190 -0.34 -11.08 17.03
N GLN A 191 0.66 -11.97 17.09
CA GLN A 191 1.68 -12.00 18.14
C GLN A 191 2.46 -10.68 18.22
N ARG A 192 2.92 -10.13 17.08
CA ARG A 192 3.59 -8.82 17.05
C ARG A 192 2.71 -7.69 17.58
N LYS A 193 1.42 -7.69 17.22
CA LYS A 193 0.45 -6.71 17.72
C LYS A 193 0.23 -6.87 19.23
N ALA A 194 0.03 -8.09 19.71
CA ALA A 194 -0.12 -8.39 21.14
C ALA A 194 1.11 -7.97 21.95
N ARG A 195 2.32 -8.30 21.46
CA ARG A 195 3.59 -7.85 22.07
C ARG A 195 3.68 -6.33 22.15
N MET A 196 3.33 -5.62 21.08
CA MET A 196 3.33 -4.15 21.06
C MET A 196 2.39 -3.57 22.11
N LEU A 197 1.18 -4.13 22.25
CA LEU A 197 0.22 -3.71 23.27
C LEU A 197 0.73 -4.01 24.68
N ARG A 198 1.36 -5.18 24.89
CA ARG A 198 1.98 -5.55 26.17
C ARG A 198 3.08 -4.57 26.58
N LEU A 199 4.02 -4.27 25.67
CA LEU A 199 5.10 -3.31 25.93
C LEU A 199 4.57 -1.91 26.26
N LYS A 200 3.51 -1.45 25.56
CA LYS A 200 2.84 -0.19 25.91
C LYS A 200 2.21 -0.21 27.29
N ALA A 201 1.61 -1.34 27.70
CA ALA A 201 1.04 -1.49 29.02
C ALA A 201 2.11 -1.54 30.12
N GLU A 202 3.19 -2.28 29.91
CA GLU A 202 4.35 -2.34 30.80
C GLU A 202 5.00 -0.95 30.96
N HIS A 203 5.25 -0.24 29.87
CA HIS A 203 5.77 1.12 29.90
C HIS A 203 4.86 2.05 30.72
N ARG A 204 3.53 2.01 30.50
CA ARG A 204 2.59 2.80 31.33
C ARG A 204 2.66 2.45 32.82
N ARG A 205 2.83 1.17 33.17
CA ARG A 205 2.99 0.73 34.57
C ARG A 205 4.29 1.25 35.18
N LEU A 206 5.40 1.14 34.45
CA LEU A 206 6.70 1.65 34.87
C LEU A 206 6.65 3.17 35.11
N MET A 207 6.13 3.94 34.14
CA MET A 207 5.97 5.40 34.29
C MET A 207 5.03 5.77 35.46
N SER A 208 3.97 4.99 35.70
CA SER A 208 3.09 5.22 36.85
C SER A 208 3.80 4.96 38.17
N ALA A 209 4.58 3.88 38.27
CA ALA A 209 5.37 3.57 39.45
C ALA A 209 6.46 4.62 39.70
N GLU A 210 7.14 5.06 38.64
CA GLU A 210 8.15 6.12 38.73
C GLU A 210 7.54 7.46 39.14
N LYS A 211 6.40 7.85 38.55
CA LYS A 211 5.65 9.04 38.97
C LYS A 211 5.24 8.96 40.44
N LYS A 212 4.77 7.80 40.91
CA LYS A 212 4.45 7.59 42.33
C LYS A 212 5.68 7.74 43.22
N ARG A 213 6.81 7.14 42.83
CA ARG A 213 8.09 7.26 43.54
C ARG A 213 8.54 8.72 43.62
N TYR A 214 8.55 9.42 42.49
CA TYR A 214 8.93 10.84 42.42
C TYR A 214 8.00 11.71 43.27
N ASN A 215 6.68 11.50 43.20
CA ASN A 215 5.72 12.22 44.03
C ASN A 215 5.93 11.97 45.54
N ALA A 216 6.28 10.75 45.94
CA ALA A 216 6.59 10.45 47.34
C ALA A 216 7.86 11.19 47.81
N ILE A 217 8.89 11.23 46.96
CA ILE A 217 10.12 12.00 47.23
C ILE A 217 9.80 13.50 47.35
N LEU A 218 9.01 14.05 46.43
CA LEU A 218 8.58 15.45 46.49
C LEU A 218 7.81 15.76 47.77
N LYS A 219 6.82 14.93 48.15
CA LYS A 219 6.06 15.10 49.39
C LYS A 219 6.96 15.11 50.63
N ARG A 220 7.94 14.21 50.67
CA ARG A 220 8.93 14.14 51.76
C ARG A 220 9.79 15.39 51.80
N TYR A 221 10.27 15.85 50.65
CA TYR A 221 11.03 17.09 50.53
C TYR A 221 10.23 18.31 51.00
N THR A 222 8.97 18.44 50.56
CA THR A 222 8.09 19.55 50.98
C THR A 222 7.85 19.55 52.49
N LEU A 223 7.70 18.37 53.10
CA LEU A 223 7.52 18.25 54.55
C LEU A 223 8.80 18.65 55.30
N LEU A 224 9.97 18.14 54.90
CA LEU A 224 11.26 18.50 55.52
C LEU A 224 11.55 20.00 55.40
N LYS A 225 11.23 20.60 54.24
CA LYS A 225 11.34 22.04 54.01
C LYS A 225 10.40 22.84 54.92
N ALA A 226 9.16 22.38 55.11
CA ALA A 226 8.20 23.02 56.03
C ALA A 226 8.68 22.99 57.49
N HIS A 227 9.38 21.94 57.90
CA HIS A 227 10.02 21.85 59.23
C HIS A 227 11.39 22.57 59.33
N GLY A 228 11.78 23.37 58.33
CA GLY A 228 12.99 24.19 58.38
C GLY A 228 14.31 23.43 58.21
N VAL A 229 14.28 22.14 57.84
CA VAL A 229 15.50 21.33 57.63
C VAL A 229 16.13 21.69 56.29
N LYS A 230 17.39 22.13 56.27
CA LYS A 230 18.15 22.37 55.04
C LYS A 230 18.46 21.04 54.35
N VAL A 231 17.69 20.70 53.32
CA VAL A 231 17.94 19.54 52.46
C VAL A 231 18.83 19.96 51.29
N VAL A 232 20.09 19.51 51.28
CA VAL A 232 21.10 19.89 50.26
C VAL A 232 21.06 18.96 49.04
N SER A 233 20.60 17.71 49.18
CA SER A 233 20.36 16.80 48.04
C SER A 233 19.19 15.83 48.27
N PHE A 234 18.62 15.28 47.18
CA PHE A 234 17.56 14.26 47.27
C PHE A 234 18.01 12.98 48.00
N ALA A 235 19.30 12.63 47.95
CA ALA A 235 19.88 11.49 48.66
C ALA A 235 19.91 11.69 50.19
N ASP A 236 19.96 12.93 50.67
CA ASP A 236 19.93 13.25 52.10
C ASP A 236 18.54 13.09 52.69
N THR A 237 17.49 13.20 51.87
CA THR A 237 16.13 12.99 52.36
C THR A 237 15.99 11.60 52.94
N GLU A 238 16.47 10.53 52.27
CA GLU A 238 16.35 9.12 52.69
C GLU A 238 16.95 8.83 54.07
N LYS A 239 18.14 9.37 54.36
CA LYS A 239 18.86 9.22 55.64
C LYS A 239 18.09 9.81 56.83
N VAL A 240 17.35 10.91 56.63
CA VAL A 240 16.63 11.61 57.71
C VAL A 240 15.40 10.83 58.25
N PHE A 241 14.66 10.05 57.42
CA PHE A 241 13.58 9.18 57.99
C PHE A 241 14.12 7.88 58.55
N THR A 242 15.21 7.32 58.02
CA THR A 242 15.75 6.08 58.58
C THR A 242 16.27 6.28 60.00
N GLN A 243 16.69 7.50 60.34
CA GLN A 243 17.04 7.90 61.71
C GLN A 243 15.82 8.15 62.61
N ASN A 244 14.68 8.58 62.05
CA ASN A 244 13.45 8.88 62.79
C ASN A 244 12.43 7.73 62.82
N LYS A 245 12.83 6.48 62.56
CA LYS A 245 11.94 5.31 62.68
C LYS A 245 11.81 4.94 64.16
N PRO A 246 10.63 5.09 64.81
CA PRO A 246 10.49 4.74 66.22
C PRO A 246 10.52 3.23 66.33
N GLY A 247 11.62 2.68 66.85
CA GLY A 247 11.76 1.22 67.04
C GLY A 247 13.16 0.63 66.91
N SER A 248 14.24 1.41 66.85
CA SER A 248 15.60 0.86 66.97
C SER A 248 16.06 0.75 68.43
N ALA A 249 15.34 -0.02 69.24
CA ALA A 249 15.86 -0.58 70.48
C ALA A 249 16.14 -2.07 70.22
N LYS A 250 17.40 -2.49 70.34
CA LYS A 250 17.79 -3.91 70.23
C LYS A 250 17.05 -4.71 71.30
N PRO A 251 16.34 -5.81 70.97
CA PRO A 251 15.74 -6.65 72.00
C PRO A 251 16.83 -7.40 72.79
N LYS A 252 16.77 -7.30 74.12
CA LYS A 252 17.57 -8.09 75.07
C LYS A 252 17.25 -9.58 74.89
N VAL A 253 18.29 -10.39 74.88
CA VAL A 253 18.22 -11.85 74.79
C VAL A 253 17.76 -12.39 76.14
N GLU A 254 16.56 -12.95 76.22
CA GLU A 254 16.16 -13.87 77.29
C GLU A 254 16.18 -15.30 76.75
N LYS A 255 17.05 -16.13 77.33
CA LYS A 255 17.05 -17.58 77.15
C LYS A 255 15.81 -18.16 77.81
N LYS A 256 15.03 -18.98 77.10
CA LYS A 256 14.35 -20.17 77.65
C LYS A 256 13.99 -21.18 76.55
N THR A 257 14.71 -22.30 76.64
CA THR A 257 14.36 -23.71 76.39
C THR A 257 13.57 -24.14 75.16
N ALA A 258 14.18 -25.11 74.47
CA ALA A 258 13.73 -25.82 73.28
C ALA A 258 12.44 -26.61 73.46
N ASP A 259 11.66 -26.72 72.37
CA ASP A 259 10.97 -27.97 72.08
C ASP A 259 10.89 -28.28 70.57
N LYS A 260 11.19 -29.54 70.25
CA LYS A 260 11.34 -30.10 68.91
C LYS A 260 9.98 -30.51 68.33
N LYS A 261 9.68 -30.16 67.07
CA LYS A 261 9.00 -31.09 66.16
C LYS A 261 9.26 -30.79 64.69
N ALA A 262 9.74 -31.82 64.02
CA ALA A 262 10.29 -31.84 62.68
C ALA A 262 9.22 -31.77 61.57
N THR A 263 9.48 -30.95 60.56
CA THR A 263 8.82 -30.98 59.25
C THR A 263 9.45 -32.05 58.36
N LYS A 264 8.70 -33.10 58.02
CA LYS A 264 9.04 -34.06 56.95
C LYS A 264 8.94 -33.37 55.57
N LYS A 265 10.07 -33.32 54.85
CA LYS A 265 10.14 -33.01 53.41
C LYS A 265 9.53 -34.16 52.60
N VAL A 266 8.56 -33.85 51.74
CA VAL A 266 8.07 -34.75 50.69
C VAL A 266 9.01 -34.63 49.48
N ALA A 267 9.73 -35.73 49.19
CA ALA A 267 10.57 -35.87 48.01
C ALA A 267 9.73 -36.40 46.83
N LYS A 268 9.85 -35.70 45.69
CA LYS A 268 9.36 -36.08 44.36
C LYS A 268 10.03 -37.39 43.90
N LYS A 269 9.24 -38.43 43.60
CA LYS A 269 9.67 -39.59 42.79
C LYS A 269 9.35 -39.33 41.32
N THR A 270 10.38 -39.20 40.50
CA THR A 270 10.33 -39.39 39.05
C THR A 270 10.64 -40.85 38.75
N GLY A 271 9.63 -41.62 38.32
CA GLY A 271 9.81 -42.98 37.81
C GLY A 271 9.89 -42.97 36.29
N LYS A 272 11.05 -43.37 35.77
CA LYS A 272 11.26 -43.79 34.39
C LYS A 272 11.40 -45.32 34.44
N LYS A 273 10.48 -46.04 33.82
CA LYS A 273 10.66 -47.30 33.12
C LYS A 273 9.40 -47.53 32.30
#